data_AF-A0A258TQY3-F1
#
_entry.id   AF-A0A258TQY3-F1
#
_cell.length_a   1.000
_cell.length_b   1.000
_cell.length_c   1.000
_cell.angle_alpha   90.00
_cell.angle_beta   90.00
_cell.angle_gamma   90.00
#
_symmetry.space_group_name_H-M   'P 1'
#
loop_
_entity.id
_entity.type
_entity.pdbx_description
1 polymer ?
#
loop_
_entity_poly.entity_id
_entity_poly.type
_entity_poly.pdbx_seq_one_letter_code
_entity_poly.pdbx_strand_id
1 'polypeptide(L)'
;MSAPELSMHYARLFDDAHFVPYFGKPYSEMEISELEDIGRNTIMRCKKASPEFKQASASMDVLLKSFLATRQATSDRTPATQASLKLKTGIIRNARAELNLLRDEVERMQPGIAAYERIVDIQKRIPALLDPIWPSEHTGLISHFENKRISFVGPALTDLVDQAVARGSDWNGLEALRQLPEQKKQLFEQAGSGHAKAQMDKIRNQQAITLSNLMLEEAIAAKNFPVSLVGLEKGSLWYQSFHEKYLKHAEYNQHPSVTKVDKIFWEKRNATINASDAELSALVAAAKTTKDARNVVDEYLWLYQDEQNPVAQKIKKNASAAVDRILISSTQADKQKLDRMPGNLDGLHASAFWHETFQAQYGSDREHPLVKALEKHFIERRNAIVAASKSAVTKEISTAQSSYDIDEIWRKYLKSPYDQTSLIISDLKEISINRLERLKLKSILAGGLIENEKSKNGEPTEENMYFAAEGYIRTGLSGMEAVKQIPILGEFANISERITGKQSVNIGYFKKNGCQPADHKKRYLCDYTLKLDVKTEGGMKEASAFMQSFFVMPGNTTGYFTHNGSKWVRSDTEAQIETDARNAREQSERFARESKELHDRGTEALHDYLRGPPSVRQ
;
A
#
# COMPACT_ATOMS: atom_id res chain seq x y z
N MET A 1 -20.01 -64.75 50.42
CA MET A 1 -19.21 -63.50 50.43
C MET A 1 -19.27 -62.95 49.02
N SER A 2 -20.03 -61.87 48.85
CA SER A 2 -20.25 -61.17 47.59
C SER A 2 -18.92 -60.58 47.09
N ALA A 3 -18.65 -60.75 45.80
CA ALA A 3 -17.58 -60.04 45.12
C ALA A 3 -17.80 -58.53 45.31
N PRO A 4 -16.78 -57.76 45.76
CA PRO A 4 -16.90 -56.32 45.77
C PRO A 4 -17.09 -55.86 44.32
N GLU A 5 -18.09 -55.04 44.08
CA GLU A 5 -18.25 -54.27 42.86
C GLU A 5 -16.94 -53.52 42.59
N LEU A 6 -16.11 -54.09 41.71
CA LEU A 6 -15.06 -53.36 41.01
C LEU A 6 -15.77 -52.40 40.07
N SER A 7 -16.28 -51.30 40.63
CA SER A 7 -16.25 -50.05 39.89
C SER A 7 -14.77 -49.90 39.50
N MET A 8 -14.47 -49.98 38.20
CA MET A 8 -13.15 -49.66 37.69
C MET A 8 -12.93 -48.17 37.93
N HIS A 9 -12.64 -47.79 39.18
CA HIS A 9 -11.89 -46.60 39.48
C HIS A 9 -10.60 -46.73 38.68
N TYR A 10 -10.45 -45.87 37.67
CA TYR A 10 -9.27 -45.80 36.81
C TYR A 10 -8.02 -45.66 37.71
N ALA A 11 -7.37 -46.79 38.02
CA ALA A 11 -6.17 -46.79 38.86
C ALA A 11 -5.09 -46.00 38.13
N ARG A 12 -4.66 -44.89 38.73
CA ARG A 12 -3.65 -44.00 38.15
C ARG A 12 -2.30 -44.70 38.16
N LEU A 13 -1.71 -44.89 36.98
CA LEU A 13 -0.43 -45.58 36.86
C LEU A 13 0.68 -44.82 37.62
N PHE A 14 1.52 -45.55 38.37
CA PHE A 14 2.62 -44.99 39.18
C PHE A 14 2.18 -44.03 40.31
N ASP A 15 0.91 -44.08 40.72
CA ASP A 15 0.43 -43.43 41.93
C ASP A 15 0.74 -44.30 43.16
N ASP A 16 1.45 -43.75 44.13
CA ASP A 16 1.93 -44.50 45.29
C ASP A 16 0.78 -45.03 46.15
N ALA A 17 -0.35 -44.32 46.20
CA ALA A 17 -1.55 -44.77 46.92
C ALA A 17 -2.13 -46.08 46.35
N HIS A 18 -1.96 -46.31 45.05
CA HIS A 18 -2.42 -47.52 44.36
C HIS A 18 -1.31 -48.54 44.16
N PHE A 19 -0.05 -48.13 44.21
CA PHE A 19 1.10 -48.96 43.88
C PHE A 19 1.76 -49.58 45.13
N VAL A 20 1.98 -48.77 46.18
CA VAL A 20 2.64 -49.21 47.42
C VAL A 20 1.89 -50.35 48.12
N PRO A 21 0.55 -50.39 48.19
CA PRO A 21 -0.16 -51.51 48.83
C PRO A 21 0.10 -52.88 48.19
N TYR A 22 0.41 -52.92 46.88
CA TYR A 22 0.64 -54.16 46.16
C TYR A 22 2.12 -54.57 46.07
N PHE A 23 3.03 -53.60 46.11
CA PHE A 23 4.45 -53.86 45.90
C PHE A 23 5.38 -53.38 47.03
N GLY A 24 4.82 -52.88 48.12
CA GLY A 24 5.53 -52.54 49.37
C GLY A 24 6.36 -51.25 49.35
N LYS A 25 6.64 -50.67 48.18
CA LYS A 25 7.37 -49.41 48.05
C LYS A 25 6.96 -48.62 46.78
N PRO A 26 7.21 -47.29 46.74
CA PRO A 26 6.95 -46.47 45.55
C PRO A 26 7.69 -46.98 44.31
N TYR A 27 7.09 -46.82 43.14
CA TYR A 27 7.71 -47.25 41.86
C TYR A 27 9.10 -46.62 41.63
N SER A 28 9.27 -45.37 42.07
CA SER A 28 10.54 -44.62 41.96
C SER A 28 11.65 -45.11 42.91
N GLU A 29 11.30 -45.94 43.89
CA GLU A 29 12.22 -46.49 44.91
C GLU A 29 12.51 -47.98 44.69
N MET A 30 11.95 -48.59 43.64
CA MET A 30 12.26 -49.98 43.26
C MET A 30 13.56 -50.08 42.50
N GLU A 31 14.37 -51.08 42.81
CA GLU A 31 15.57 -51.41 42.04
C GLU A 31 15.20 -51.91 40.64
N ILE A 32 16.07 -51.66 39.65
CA ILE A 32 15.83 -52.08 38.25
C ILE A 32 15.56 -53.58 38.16
N SER A 33 16.26 -54.39 38.96
CA SER A 33 16.06 -55.85 39.01
C SER A 33 14.67 -56.24 39.54
N GLU A 34 14.10 -55.46 40.48
CA GLU A 34 12.76 -55.69 41.01
C GLU A 34 11.69 -55.34 39.97
N LEU A 35 11.89 -54.25 39.22
CA LEU A 35 11.01 -53.84 38.13
C LEU A 35 11.02 -54.87 36.98
N GLU A 36 12.20 -55.37 36.62
CA GLU A 36 12.33 -56.45 35.65
C GLU A 36 11.64 -57.74 36.11
N ASP A 37 11.73 -58.07 37.40
CA ASP A 37 11.06 -59.22 37.97
C ASP A 37 9.53 -59.06 37.93
N ILE A 38 8.99 -57.91 38.35
CA ILE A 38 7.56 -57.59 38.26
C ILE A 38 7.08 -57.68 36.80
N GLY A 39 7.84 -57.12 35.85
CA GLY A 39 7.50 -57.17 34.44
C GLY A 39 7.48 -58.60 33.88
N ARG A 40 8.52 -59.41 34.17
CA ARG A 40 8.65 -60.78 33.64
C ARG A 40 7.76 -61.79 34.34
N ASN A 41 7.60 -61.70 35.65
CA ASN A 41 6.93 -62.72 36.46
C ASN A 41 5.48 -62.38 36.79
N THR A 42 5.12 -61.10 36.88
CA THR A 42 3.73 -60.69 37.15
C THR A 42 3.03 -60.29 35.87
N ILE A 43 3.51 -59.25 35.18
CA ILE A 43 2.80 -58.66 34.03
C ILE A 43 2.78 -59.61 32.81
N MET A 44 3.91 -60.22 32.47
CA MET A 44 3.99 -61.15 31.33
C MET A 44 3.23 -62.46 31.56
N ARG A 45 3.05 -62.90 32.81
CA ARG A 45 2.18 -64.05 33.11
C ARG A 45 0.71 -63.68 32.95
N CYS A 46 0.29 -62.50 33.42
CA CYS A 46 -1.06 -61.98 33.16
C CYS A 46 -1.36 -61.84 31.66
N LYS A 47 -0.41 -61.34 30.86
CA LYS A 47 -0.51 -61.25 29.38
C LYS A 47 -0.69 -62.62 28.71
N LYS A 48 -0.05 -63.66 29.24
CA LYS A 48 -0.17 -65.02 28.69
C LYS A 48 -1.46 -65.71 29.10
N ALA A 49 -1.98 -65.43 30.30
CA ALA A 49 -3.09 -66.15 30.91
C ALA A 49 -4.49 -65.56 30.62
N SER A 50 -4.65 -64.25 30.42
CA SER A 50 -5.97 -63.62 30.23
C SER A 50 -6.26 -63.29 28.74
N PRO A 51 -7.43 -63.72 28.20
CA PRO A 51 -7.89 -63.32 26.87
C PRO A 51 -8.16 -61.82 26.74
N GLU A 52 -8.67 -61.16 27.80
CA GLU A 52 -8.89 -59.71 27.81
C GLU A 52 -7.57 -58.93 27.66
N PHE A 53 -6.51 -59.44 28.29
CA PHE A 53 -5.16 -58.86 28.23
C PHE A 53 -4.52 -58.94 26.83
N LYS A 54 -4.91 -59.92 26.00
CA LYS A 54 -4.44 -60.05 24.61
C LYS A 54 -5.05 -59.02 23.67
N GLN A 55 -6.27 -58.53 23.97
CA GLN A 55 -6.95 -57.51 23.16
C GLN A 55 -6.44 -56.08 23.44
N ALA A 56 -5.85 -55.80 24.61
CA ALA A 56 -5.38 -54.47 25.02
C ALA A 56 -3.98 -54.07 24.48
N SER A 57 -3.57 -54.58 23.30
CA SER A 57 -2.15 -54.72 22.93
C SER A 57 -1.36 -53.40 22.80
N ALA A 58 -1.93 -52.33 22.26
CA ALA A 58 -1.20 -51.08 22.02
C ALA A 58 -0.88 -50.33 23.33
N SER A 59 -1.85 -50.21 24.23
CA SER A 59 -1.67 -49.52 25.52
C SER A 59 -0.87 -50.37 26.51
N MET A 60 -1.04 -51.70 26.49
CA MET A 60 -0.26 -52.60 27.34
C MET A 60 1.20 -52.72 26.92
N ASP A 61 1.53 -52.57 25.63
CA ASP A 61 2.92 -52.53 25.19
C ASP A 61 3.65 -51.26 25.67
N VAL A 62 2.96 -50.13 25.84
CA VAL A 62 3.54 -48.92 26.46
C VAL A 62 3.78 -49.14 27.96
N LEU A 63 2.85 -49.80 28.65
CA LEU A 63 3.00 -50.22 30.05
C LEU A 63 4.18 -51.18 30.22
N LEU A 64 4.24 -52.24 29.42
CA LEU A 64 5.34 -53.20 29.41
C LEU A 64 6.67 -52.53 29.10
N LYS A 65 6.74 -51.59 28.15
CA LYS A 65 7.95 -50.80 27.86
C LYS A 65 8.38 -49.87 29.01
N SER A 66 7.45 -49.52 29.90
CA SER A 66 7.73 -48.67 31.05
C SER A 66 8.23 -49.48 32.26
N PHE A 67 7.69 -50.71 32.45
CA PHE A 67 8.08 -51.65 33.52
C PHE A 67 9.30 -52.51 33.17
N LEU A 68 9.42 -52.94 31.91
CA LEU A 68 10.53 -53.72 31.42
C LEU A 68 11.57 -52.76 30.84
N ALA A 69 12.61 -52.45 31.60
CA ALA A 69 13.80 -51.74 31.13
C ALA A 69 14.60 -52.51 30.05
N THR A 70 14.00 -53.51 29.40
CA THR A 70 14.71 -54.49 28.58
C THR A 70 14.33 -54.38 27.11
N ARG A 71 15.31 -53.89 26.32
CA ARG A 71 15.56 -54.21 24.90
C ARG A 71 14.32 -54.44 24.01
N GLN A 72 13.97 -53.44 23.21
CA GLN A 72 13.38 -53.69 21.88
C GLN A 72 14.36 -53.27 20.79
N ALA A 73 14.40 -54.09 19.75
CA ALA A 73 15.42 -54.17 18.70
C ALA A 73 15.38 -53.03 17.66
N THR A 74 15.38 -51.77 18.10
CA THR A 74 15.66 -50.62 17.23
C THR A 74 16.75 -49.74 17.84
N SER A 75 17.67 -49.29 17.00
CA SER A 75 19.09 -49.05 17.28
C SER A 75 19.47 -47.85 18.15
N ASP A 76 18.55 -47.10 18.74
CA ASP A 76 18.90 -45.80 19.36
C ASP A 76 18.20 -45.48 20.69
N ARG A 77 18.15 -46.39 21.68
CA ARG A 77 17.76 -46.02 23.06
C ARG A 77 18.57 -46.71 24.16
N THR A 78 19.18 -45.90 25.01
CA THR A 78 19.91 -46.23 26.25
C THR A 78 19.04 -47.04 27.23
N PRO A 79 19.60 -48.00 28.01
CA PRO A 79 18.87 -48.70 29.06
C PRO A 79 18.26 -47.71 30.06
N ALA A 80 17.05 -47.98 30.54
CA ALA A 80 16.45 -47.14 31.58
C ALA A 80 17.26 -47.27 32.88
N THR A 81 18.00 -46.22 33.25
CA THR A 81 18.69 -46.14 34.55
C THR A 81 17.71 -45.79 35.67
N GLN A 82 18.05 -46.11 36.91
CA GLN A 82 17.25 -45.73 38.09
C GLN A 82 16.98 -44.21 38.13
N ALA A 83 17.98 -43.41 37.76
CA ALA A 83 17.85 -41.97 37.62
C ALA A 83 16.82 -41.57 36.54
N SER A 84 16.80 -42.26 35.40
CA SER A 84 15.82 -41.99 34.33
C SER A 84 14.38 -42.36 34.72
N LEU A 85 14.20 -43.42 35.53
CA LEU A 85 12.89 -43.84 36.04
C LEU A 85 12.37 -42.87 37.12
N LYS A 86 13.23 -42.47 38.06
CA LYS A 86 12.93 -41.41 39.03
C LYS A 86 12.55 -40.10 38.34
N LEU A 87 13.28 -39.71 37.30
CA LEU A 87 12.97 -38.52 36.50
C LEU A 87 11.59 -38.62 35.83
N LYS A 88 11.31 -39.71 35.11
CA LYS A 88 10.03 -39.89 34.39
C LYS A 88 8.83 -39.95 35.32
N THR A 89 8.95 -40.66 36.44
CA THR A 89 7.88 -40.73 37.45
C THR A 89 7.69 -39.40 38.18
N GLY A 90 8.77 -38.67 38.43
CA GLY A 90 8.72 -37.28 38.91
C GLY A 90 7.95 -36.35 37.97
N ILE A 91 8.20 -36.43 36.65
CA ILE A 91 7.47 -35.65 35.64
C ILE A 91 5.96 -35.94 35.70
N ILE A 92 5.55 -37.22 35.78
CA ILE A 92 4.13 -37.60 35.87
C ILE A 92 3.49 -37.09 37.16
N ARG A 93 4.18 -37.24 38.32
CA ARG A 93 3.68 -36.75 39.61
C ARG A 93 3.53 -35.23 39.63
N ASN A 94 4.51 -34.50 39.11
CA ASN A 94 4.46 -33.04 39.02
C ASN A 94 3.32 -32.57 38.11
N ALA A 95 3.16 -33.20 36.94
CA ALA A 95 2.06 -32.89 36.03
C ALA A 95 0.68 -33.11 36.68
N ARG A 96 0.49 -34.23 37.41
CA ARG A 96 -0.75 -34.48 38.18
C ARG A 96 -0.97 -33.47 39.30
N ALA A 97 0.10 -33.10 40.03
CA ALA A 97 0.01 -32.11 41.10
C ALA A 97 -0.43 -30.75 40.53
N GLU A 98 0.17 -30.32 39.43
CA GLU A 98 -0.19 -29.07 38.75
C GLU A 98 -1.63 -29.10 38.23
N LEU A 99 -2.07 -30.19 37.61
CA LEU A 99 -3.47 -30.32 37.15
C LEU A 99 -4.48 -30.29 38.31
N ASN A 100 -4.15 -30.89 39.46
CA ASN A 100 -5.00 -30.80 40.65
C ASN A 100 -5.05 -29.36 41.19
N LEU A 101 -3.92 -28.63 41.20
CA LEU A 101 -3.90 -27.22 41.59
C LEU A 101 -4.77 -26.37 40.66
N LEU A 102 -4.65 -26.56 39.34
CA LEU A 102 -5.49 -25.85 38.36
C LEU A 102 -6.97 -26.19 38.50
N ARG A 103 -7.29 -27.44 38.81
CA ARG A 103 -8.66 -27.88 39.09
C ARG A 103 -9.22 -27.18 40.33
N ASP A 104 -8.46 -27.19 41.42
CA ASP A 104 -8.86 -26.53 42.67
C ASP A 104 -8.93 -25.00 42.51
N GLU A 105 -8.10 -24.41 41.65
CA GLU A 105 -8.18 -23.00 41.26
C GLU A 105 -9.53 -22.71 40.57
N VAL A 106 -9.88 -23.49 39.54
CA VAL A 106 -11.14 -23.32 38.78
C VAL A 106 -12.37 -23.52 39.66
N GLU A 107 -12.34 -24.44 40.62
CA GLU A 107 -13.44 -24.64 41.58
C GLU A 107 -13.69 -23.43 42.48
N ARG A 108 -12.67 -22.61 42.73
CA ARG A 108 -12.77 -21.43 43.61
C ARG A 108 -13.08 -20.13 42.85
N MET A 109 -13.03 -20.15 41.51
CA MET A 109 -13.29 -18.96 40.70
C MET A 109 -14.76 -18.54 40.77
N GLN A 110 -15.01 -17.24 40.91
CA GLN A 110 -16.35 -16.67 40.80
C GLN A 110 -16.73 -16.53 39.32
N PRO A 111 -17.94 -16.93 38.90
CA PRO A 111 -18.37 -16.77 37.51
C PRO A 111 -18.34 -15.30 37.06
N GLY A 112 -17.73 -15.02 35.90
CA GLY A 112 -17.55 -13.68 35.35
C GLY A 112 -16.50 -13.65 34.24
N ILE A 113 -16.25 -12.48 33.65
CA ILE A 113 -15.34 -12.39 32.48
C ILE A 113 -13.91 -12.80 32.82
N ALA A 114 -13.42 -12.41 34.00
CA ALA A 114 -12.07 -12.76 34.46
C ALA A 114 -11.91 -14.28 34.66
N ALA A 115 -12.93 -14.96 35.18
CA ALA A 115 -12.89 -16.43 35.35
C ALA A 115 -12.96 -17.17 34.01
N TYR A 116 -13.74 -16.65 33.05
CA TYR A 116 -13.77 -17.18 31.69
C TYR A 116 -12.42 -17.04 30.97
N GLU A 117 -11.81 -15.85 31.01
CA GLU A 117 -10.49 -15.63 30.40
C GLU A 117 -9.43 -16.52 31.06
N ARG A 118 -9.47 -16.64 32.40
CA ARG A 118 -8.56 -17.50 33.14
C ARG A 118 -8.72 -18.97 32.77
N ILE A 119 -9.95 -19.50 32.66
CA ILE A 119 -10.13 -20.91 32.31
C ILE A 119 -9.74 -21.20 30.85
N VAL A 120 -9.92 -20.24 29.94
CA VAL A 120 -9.41 -20.34 28.56
C VAL A 120 -7.89 -20.44 28.55
N ASP A 121 -7.19 -19.65 29.37
CA ASP A 121 -5.72 -19.74 29.49
C ASP A 121 -5.25 -21.04 30.15
N ILE A 122 -5.98 -21.52 31.15
CA ILE A 122 -5.74 -22.85 31.74
C ILE A 122 -5.88 -23.93 30.67
N GLN A 123 -6.94 -23.88 29.85
CA GLN A 123 -7.15 -24.85 28.77
C GLN A 123 -6.01 -24.89 27.75
N LYS A 124 -5.34 -23.76 27.48
CA LYS A 124 -4.15 -23.73 26.60
C LYS A 124 -2.95 -24.47 27.21
N ARG A 125 -2.85 -24.53 28.55
CA ARG A 125 -1.76 -25.20 29.27
C ARG A 125 -2.01 -26.71 29.45
N ILE A 126 -3.26 -27.14 29.46
CA ILE A 126 -3.65 -28.53 29.71
C ILE A 126 -2.95 -29.53 28.77
N PRO A 127 -2.85 -29.33 27.44
CA PRO A 127 -2.22 -30.30 26.55
C PRO A 127 -0.79 -30.68 26.97
N ALA A 128 0.06 -29.70 27.28
CA ALA A 128 1.44 -29.94 27.71
C ALA A 128 1.53 -30.68 29.06
N LEU A 129 0.55 -30.49 29.95
CA LEU A 129 0.45 -31.19 31.22
C LEU A 129 -0.11 -32.61 31.06
N LEU A 130 -0.90 -32.86 30.02
CA LEU A 130 -1.45 -34.18 29.70
C LEU A 130 -0.47 -35.06 28.93
N ASP A 131 0.49 -34.49 28.19
CA ASP A 131 1.52 -35.22 27.42
C ASP A 131 2.22 -36.36 28.20
N PRO A 132 2.70 -36.16 29.45
CA PRO A 132 3.31 -37.23 30.22
C PRO A 132 2.30 -38.15 30.91
N ILE A 133 1.01 -37.79 30.93
CA ILE A 133 -0.05 -38.49 31.68
C ILE A 133 -0.72 -39.53 30.79
N TRP A 134 -1.16 -40.63 31.41
CA TRP A 134 -1.79 -41.73 30.70
C TRP A 134 -3.10 -41.31 30.01
N PRO A 135 -3.34 -41.70 28.74
CA PRO A 135 -4.53 -41.26 27.99
C PRO A 135 -5.87 -41.53 28.66
N SER A 136 -6.00 -42.62 29.44
CA SER A 136 -7.26 -42.90 30.16
C SER A 136 -7.59 -41.88 31.25
N GLU A 137 -6.61 -41.10 31.71
CA GLU A 137 -6.81 -40.02 32.70
C GLU A 137 -7.24 -38.70 32.03
N HIS A 138 -7.13 -38.58 30.69
CA HIS A 138 -7.39 -37.33 29.96
C HIS A 138 -8.87 -36.98 29.95
N THR A 139 -9.75 -37.93 29.63
CA THR A 139 -11.17 -37.67 29.35
C THR A 139 -11.88 -36.99 30.53
N GLY A 140 -11.70 -37.48 31.76
CA GLY A 140 -12.34 -36.89 32.94
C GLY A 140 -11.85 -35.48 33.27
N LEU A 141 -10.56 -35.21 33.03
CA LEU A 141 -9.96 -33.88 33.27
C LEU A 141 -10.39 -32.89 32.18
N ILE A 142 -10.32 -33.27 30.91
CA ILE A 142 -10.74 -32.42 29.79
C ILE A 142 -12.22 -32.07 29.94
N SER A 143 -13.08 -33.05 30.20
CA SER A 143 -14.50 -32.80 30.44
C SER A 143 -14.76 -31.89 31.65
N HIS A 144 -13.96 -31.99 32.71
CA HIS A 144 -14.09 -31.11 33.87
C HIS A 144 -13.86 -29.64 33.52
N PHE A 145 -12.71 -29.32 32.90
CA PHE A 145 -12.39 -27.94 32.52
C PHE A 145 -13.33 -27.41 31.44
N GLU A 146 -13.76 -28.27 30.51
CA GLU A 146 -14.72 -27.91 29.47
C GLU A 146 -16.11 -27.58 30.05
N ASN A 147 -16.63 -28.41 30.96
CA ASN A 147 -17.90 -28.15 31.63
C ASN A 147 -17.84 -26.86 32.47
N LYS A 148 -16.74 -26.63 33.18
CA LYS A 148 -16.54 -25.38 33.94
C LYS A 148 -16.47 -24.17 33.00
N ARG A 149 -15.79 -24.27 31.86
CA ARG A 149 -15.75 -23.19 30.87
C ARG A 149 -17.15 -22.85 30.40
N ILE A 150 -17.92 -23.85 29.97
CA ILE A 150 -19.31 -23.67 29.52
C ILE A 150 -20.14 -22.99 30.61
N SER A 151 -19.97 -23.38 31.88
CA SER A 151 -20.70 -22.76 33.00
C SER A 151 -20.35 -21.28 33.23
N PHE A 152 -19.17 -20.82 32.80
CA PHE A 152 -18.75 -19.42 32.91
C PHE A 152 -19.17 -18.55 31.73
N VAL A 153 -19.53 -19.14 30.58
CA VAL A 153 -19.84 -18.37 29.36
C VAL A 153 -20.97 -17.37 29.57
N GLY A 154 -22.12 -17.82 30.11
CA GLY A 154 -23.29 -16.96 30.32
C GLY A 154 -23.00 -15.78 31.26
N PRO A 155 -22.49 -16.03 32.48
CA PRO A 155 -22.08 -14.98 33.42
C PRO A 155 -21.00 -14.04 32.85
N ALA A 156 -20.00 -14.58 32.14
CA ALA A 156 -18.96 -13.78 31.51
C ALA A 156 -19.52 -12.85 30.43
N LEU A 157 -20.45 -13.33 29.61
CA LEU A 157 -21.10 -12.50 28.59
C LEU A 157 -21.93 -11.38 29.23
N THR A 158 -22.68 -11.69 30.30
CA THR A 158 -23.46 -10.68 31.03
C THR A 158 -22.56 -9.62 31.65
N ASP A 159 -21.51 -10.01 32.38
CA ASP A 159 -20.57 -9.09 33.00
C ASP A 159 -19.88 -8.19 31.96
N LEU A 160 -19.43 -8.77 30.86
CA LEU A 160 -18.83 -8.03 29.73
C LEU A 160 -19.79 -6.99 29.15
N VAL A 161 -21.04 -7.37 28.89
CA VAL A 161 -22.06 -6.48 28.31
C VAL A 161 -22.44 -5.40 29.31
N ASP A 162 -22.58 -5.73 30.59
CA ASP A 162 -22.90 -4.78 31.65
C ASP A 162 -21.81 -3.72 31.81
N GLN A 163 -20.54 -4.13 31.78
CA GLN A 163 -19.40 -3.22 31.79
C GLN A 163 -19.37 -2.31 30.55
N ALA A 164 -19.65 -2.87 29.37
CA ALA A 164 -19.69 -2.09 28.13
C ALA A 164 -20.85 -1.08 28.12
N VAL A 165 -22.04 -1.50 28.57
CA VAL A 165 -23.23 -0.64 28.68
C VAL A 165 -23.00 0.50 29.68
N ALA A 166 -22.37 0.23 30.83
CA ALA A 166 -22.06 1.24 31.84
C ALA A 166 -21.08 2.32 31.33
N ARG A 167 -20.20 1.98 30.39
CA ARG A 167 -19.24 2.93 29.79
C ARG A 167 -19.79 3.62 28.53
N GLY A 168 -20.91 3.15 27.99
CA GLY A 168 -21.45 3.56 26.71
C GLY A 168 -22.21 4.88 26.72
N SER A 169 -21.60 6.01 27.13
CA SER A 169 -22.30 7.31 27.20
C SER A 169 -21.95 8.29 26.08
N ASP A 170 -20.87 8.06 25.35
CA ASP A 170 -20.38 8.95 24.29
C ASP A 170 -20.23 8.21 22.95
N TRP A 171 -19.67 8.89 21.94
CA TRP A 171 -19.42 8.28 20.62
C TRP A 171 -18.51 7.06 20.69
N ASN A 172 -17.44 7.11 21.49
CA ASN A 172 -16.50 5.99 21.63
C ASN A 172 -17.18 4.78 22.28
N GLY A 173 -18.04 5.04 23.27
CA GLY A 173 -18.87 4.04 23.92
C GLY A 173 -19.90 3.42 22.98
N LEU A 174 -20.54 4.22 22.13
CA LEU A 174 -21.47 3.75 21.09
C LEU A 174 -20.75 2.80 20.10
N GLU A 175 -19.56 3.19 19.65
CA GLU A 175 -18.76 2.39 18.72
C GLU A 175 -18.22 1.12 19.37
N ALA A 176 -17.79 1.18 20.63
CA ALA A 176 -17.39 0.01 21.40
C ALA A 176 -18.54 -1.00 21.55
N LEU A 177 -19.75 -0.53 21.87
CA LEU A 177 -20.96 -1.37 21.92
C LEU A 177 -21.27 -2.01 20.56
N ARG A 178 -21.05 -1.28 19.46
CA ARG A 178 -21.26 -1.75 18.09
C ARG A 178 -20.31 -2.88 17.71
N GLN A 179 -19.05 -2.75 18.08
CA GLN A 179 -18.02 -3.74 17.74
C GLN A 179 -18.00 -4.94 18.69
N LEU A 180 -18.56 -4.82 19.90
CA LEU A 180 -18.50 -5.86 20.93
C LEU A 180 -18.95 -7.26 20.46
N PRO A 181 -20.07 -7.42 19.72
CA PRO A 181 -20.51 -8.73 19.24
C PRO A 181 -19.50 -9.40 18.30
N GLU A 182 -18.83 -8.61 17.46
CA GLU A 182 -17.81 -9.13 16.54
C GLU A 182 -16.50 -9.42 17.28
N GLN A 183 -16.04 -8.50 18.13
CA GLN A 183 -14.81 -8.67 18.91
C GLN A 183 -14.88 -9.87 19.87
N LYS A 184 -16.07 -10.21 20.37
CA LYS A 184 -16.31 -11.29 21.33
C LYS A 184 -17.22 -12.38 20.76
N LYS A 185 -17.21 -12.56 19.44
CA LYS A 185 -18.05 -13.50 18.68
C LYS A 185 -18.11 -14.89 19.29
N GLN A 186 -16.96 -15.46 19.66
CA GLN A 186 -16.88 -16.79 20.26
C GLN A 186 -17.69 -16.90 21.56
N LEU A 187 -17.71 -15.85 22.38
CA LEU A 187 -18.47 -15.82 23.64
C LEU A 187 -19.98 -15.73 23.37
N PHE A 188 -20.40 -14.96 22.36
CA PHE A 188 -21.79 -14.90 21.91
C PHE A 188 -22.28 -16.23 21.34
N GLU A 189 -21.44 -16.92 20.55
CA GLU A 189 -21.78 -18.23 19.97
C GLU A 189 -21.92 -19.32 21.05
N GLN A 190 -21.08 -19.27 22.08
CA GLN A 190 -21.07 -20.27 23.16
C GLN A 190 -22.21 -20.08 24.18
N ALA A 191 -22.75 -18.86 24.33
CA ALA A 191 -23.72 -18.53 25.38
C ALA A 191 -25.12 -19.16 25.17
N GLY A 192 -25.35 -19.81 24.03
CA GLY A 192 -26.66 -20.30 23.63
C GLY A 192 -27.53 -19.18 23.06
N SER A 193 -28.39 -19.53 22.11
CA SER A 193 -29.15 -18.57 21.30
C SER A 193 -30.05 -17.63 22.13
N GLY A 194 -30.65 -18.13 23.22
CA GLY A 194 -31.51 -17.33 24.10
C GLY A 194 -30.75 -16.26 24.89
N HIS A 195 -29.64 -16.63 25.52
CA HIS A 195 -28.84 -15.69 26.33
C HIS A 195 -28.11 -14.68 25.43
N ALA A 196 -27.50 -15.16 24.34
CA ALA A 196 -26.85 -14.31 23.36
C ALA A 196 -27.82 -13.26 22.79
N LYS A 197 -29.06 -13.67 22.46
CA LYS A 197 -30.10 -12.74 22.00
C LYS A 197 -30.45 -11.69 23.06
N ALA A 198 -30.67 -12.09 24.31
CA ALA A 198 -30.99 -11.15 25.39
C ALA A 198 -29.88 -10.09 25.59
N GLN A 199 -28.61 -10.52 25.49
CA GLN A 199 -27.46 -9.62 25.59
C GLN A 199 -27.32 -8.71 24.37
N MET A 200 -27.58 -9.23 23.16
CA MET A 200 -27.64 -8.42 21.93
C MET A 200 -28.75 -7.35 22.00
N ASP A 201 -29.92 -7.71 22.53
CA ASP A 201 -31.02 -6.76 22.70
C ASP A 201 -30.65 -5.69 23.73
N LYS A 202 -29.92 -6.05 24.81
CA LYS A 202 -29.38 -5.07 25.77
C LYS A 202 -28.39 -4.11 25.13
N ILE A 203 -27.47 -4.59 24.29
CA ILE A 203 -26.55 -3.76 23.52
C ILE A 203 -27.33 -2.79 22.62
N ARG A 204 -28.27 -3.29 21.82
CA ARG A 204 -29.07 -2.47 20.89
C ARG A 204 -29.87 -1.39 21.60
N ASN A 205 -30.48 -1.73 22.73
CA ASN A 205 -31.23 -0.77 23.55
C ASN A 205 -30.31 0.34 24.06
N GLN A 206 -29.13 -0.01 24.58
CA GLN A 206 -28.17 1.00 25.03
C GLN A 206 -27.67 1.86 23.86
N GLN A 207 -27.36 1.25 22.70
CA GLN A 207 -26.95 2.00 21.51
C GLN A 207 -28.02 3.01 21.09
N ALA A 208 -29.30 2.63 21.11
CA ALA A 208 -30.40 3.53 20.77
C ALA A 208 -30.54 4.71 21.77
N ILE A 209 -30.34 4.45 23.07
CA ILE A 209 -30.34 5.49 24.11
C ILE A 209 -29.16 6.44 23.91
N THR A 210 -27.94 5.91 23.78
CA THR A 210 -26.72 6.70 23.60
C THR A 210 -26.78 7.52 22.31
N LEU A 211 -27.21 6.91 21.20
CA LEU A 211 -27.40 7.62 19.94
C LEU A 211 -28.44 8.73 20.08
N SER A 212 -29.56 8.49 20.76
CA SER A 212 -30.58 9.54 20.98
C SER A 212 -30.03 10.72 21.79
N ASN A 213 -29.19 10.46 22.80
CA ASN A 213 -28.56 11.51 23.60
C ASN A 213 -27.55 12.31 22.76
N LEU A 214 -26.69 11.65 22.00
CA LEU A 214 -25.74 12.32 21.09
C LEU A 214 -26.48 13.19 20.06
N MET A 215 -27.63 12.72 19.55
CA MET A 215 -28.44 13.48 18.60
C MET A 215 -29.06 14.76 19.20
N LEU A 216 -29.17 14.89 20.52
CA LEU A 216 -29.61 16.15 21.13
C LEU A 216 -28.56 17.26 20.93
N GLU A 217 -27.28 16.95 21.11
CA GLU A 217 -26.19 17.88 20.88
C GLU A 217 -26.05 18.24 19.40
N GLU A 218 -26.11 17.23 18.53
CA GLU A 218 -26.07 17.43 17.08
C GLU A 218 -27.28 18.24 16.57
N ALA A 219 -28.48 18.06 17.15
CA ALA A 219 -29.65 18.87 16.83
C ALA A 219 -29.45 20.36 17.18
N ILE A 220 -28.80 20.64 18.31
CA ILE A 220 -28.48 22.00 18.74
C ILE A 220 -27.47 22.62 17.76
N ALA A 221 -26.41 21.88 17.42
CA ALA A 221 -25.41 22.32 16.45
C ALA A 221 -26.04 22.64 15.09
N ALA A 222 -26.87 21.72 14.57
CA ALA A 222 -27.55 21.85 13.28
C ALA A 222 -28.44 23.12 13.18
N LYS A 223 -29.06 23.56 14.28
CA LYS A 223 -29.92 24.75 14.31
C LYS A 223 -29.15 26.07 14.40
N ASN A 224 -27.97 26.03 15.00
CA ASN A 224 -27.27 27.23 15.48
C ASN A 224 -26.25 27.81 14.49
N PHE A 225 -26.13 27.25 13.28
CA PHE A 225 -25.35 27.90 12.24
C PHE A 225 -25.91 29.31 11.92
N PRO A 226 -25.05 30.32 11.74
CA PRO A 226 -25.48 31.67 11.41
C PRO A 226 -26.16 31.71 10.04
N VAL A 227 -27.11 32.61 9.84
CA VAL A 227 -27.77 32.80 8.54
C VAL A 227 -26.90 33.71 7.68
N SER A 228 -25.84 33.15 7.08
CA SER A 228 -24.83 33.86 6.27
C SER A 228 -23.99 32.87 5.46
N LEU A 229 -23.11 33.37 4.59
CA LEU A 229 -22.11 32.55 3.89
C LEU A 229 -21.24 31.69 4.83
N VAL A 230 -20.80 32.26 5.96
CA VAL A 230 -20.04 31.53 7.00
C VAL A 230 -20.85 30.35 7.57
N GLY A 231 -22.17 30.51 7.65
CA GLY A 231 -23.06 29.44 8.09
C GLY A 231 -23.23 28.33 7.07
N LEU A 232 -23.25 28.67 5.77
CA LEU A 232 -23.27 27.67 4.69
C LEU A 232 -22.00 26.83 4.71
N GLU A 233 -20.83 27.46 4.82
CA GLU A 233 -19.54 26.76 4.87
C GLU A 233 -19.42 25.85 6.10
N LYS A 234 -19.60 26.42 7.31
CA LYS A 234 -19.52 25.64 8.56
C LYS A 234 -20.57 24.54 8.62
N GLY A 235 -21.77 24.82 8.13
CA GLY A 235 -22.84 23.84 8.02
C GLY A 235 -22.48 22.68 7.09
N SER A 236 -21.87 22.96 5.93
CA SER A 236 -21.40 21.91 5.02
C SER A 236 -20.33 21.01 5.65
N LEU A 237 -19.34 21.60 6.32
CA LEU A 237 -18.28 20.84 7.00
C LEU A 237 -18.83 19.98 8.15
N TRP A 238 -19.73 20.53 8.95
CA TRP A 238 -20.41 19.76 9.99
C TRP A 238 -21.22 18.62 9.38
N TYR A 239 -21.98 18.88 8.30
CA TYR A 239 -22.80 17.85 7.66
C TYR A 239 -21.97 16.71 7.09
N GLN A 240 -20.79 17.00 6.54
CA GLN A 240 -19.85 15.97 6.11
C GLN A 240 -19.42 15.08 7.29
N SER A 241 -19.08 15.67 8.43
CA SER A 241 -18.75 14.89 9.63
C SER A 241 -19.95 14.11 10.17
N PHE A 242 -21.15 14.71 10.15
CA PHE A 242 -22.39 14.07 10.58
C PHE A 242 -22.74 12.88 9.69
N HIS A 243 -22.60 13.05 8.37
CA HIS A 243 -22.86 12.02 7.38
C HIS A 243 -21.92 10.83 7.55
N GLU A 244 -20.61 11.08 7.67
CA GLU A 244 -19.61 10.03 7.87
C GLU A 244 -19.84 9.28 9.19
N LYS A 245 -20.19 9.97 10.28
CA LYS A 245 -20.43 9.32 11.58
C LYS A 245 -21.75 8.56 11.65
N TYR A 246 -22.84 9.10 11.11
CA TYR A 246 -24.18 8.58 11.41
C TYR A 246 -24.94 8.08 10.18
N LEU A 247 -24.83 8.75 9.03
CA LEU A 247 -25.66 8.39 7.85
C LEU A 247 -25.04 7.28 6.99
N LYS A 248 -23.71 7.12 7.03
CA LYS A 248 -23.00 6.07 6.30
C LYS A 248 -23.21 4.67 6.90
N HIS A 249 -23.56 4.62 8.18
CA HIS A 249 -23.84 3.39 8.93
C HIS A 249 -25.32 3.03 8.78
N ALA A 250 -25.61 1.90 8.11
CA ALA A 250 -26.98 1.46 7.82
C ALA A 250 -27.82 1.31 9.10
N GLU A 251 -27.19 0.90 10.20
CA GLU A 251 -27.77 0.74 11.53
C GLU A 251 -28.23 2.06 12.17
N TYR A 252 -27.57 3.18 11.84
CA TYR A 252 -27.84 4.49 12.44
C TYR A 252 -28.69 5.38 11.55
N ASN A 253 -28.52 5.29 10.23
CA ASN A 253 -29.23 6.11 9.26
C ASN A 253 -30.77 5.99 9.39
N GLN A 254 -31.27 4.81 9.75
CA GLN A 254 -32.70 4.55 9.94
C GLN A 254 -33.22 4.96 11.33
N HIS A 255 -32.34 5.40 12.24
CA HIS A 255 -32.73 5.75 13.60
C HIS A 255 -33.52 7.07 13.62
N PRO A 256 -34.72 7.15 14.24
CA PRO A 256 -35.57 8.33 14.19
C PRO A 256 -34.90 9.64 14.62
N SER A 257 -34.03 9.58 15.64
CA SER A 257 -33.27 10.75 16.11
C SER A 257 -32.27 11.26 15.07
N VAL A 258 -31.61 10.38 14.32
CA VAL A 258 -30.64 10.75 13.26
C VAL A 258 -31.38 11.39 12.09
N THR A 259 -32.45 10.76 11.61
CA THR A 259 -33.30 11.32 10.54
C THR A 259 -33.89 12.68 10.93
N LYS A 260 -34.24 12.87 12.22
CA LYS A 260 -34.74 14.16 12.71
C LYS A 260 -33.66 15.24 12.67
N VAL A 261 -32.42 14.93 13.07
CA VAL A 261 -31.30 15.89 13.00
C VAL A 261 -30.96 16.25 11.57
N ASP A 262 -30.90 15.25 10.67
CA ASP A 262 -30.71 15.45 9.24
C ASP A 262 -31.76 16.43 8.67
N LYS A 263 -33.05 16.18 8.97
CA LYS A 263 -34.13 17.09 8.56
C LYS A 263 -33.97 18.51 9.11
N ILE A 264 -33.63 18.65 10.39
CA ILE A 264 -33.40 19.96 11.03
C ILE A 264 -32.29 20.73 10.31
N PHE A 265 -31.18 20.05 9.99
CA PHE A 265 -30.08 20.65 9.25
C PHE A 265 -30.54 21.14 7.88
N TRP A 266 -31.24 20.30 7.11
CA TRP A 266 -31.69 20.68 5.76
C TRP A 266 -32.70 21.83 5.76
N GLU A 267 -33.61 21.87 6.73
CA GLU A 267 -34.52 23.01 6.93
C GLU A 267 -33.73 24.31 7.18
N LYS A 268 -32.75 24.26 8.09
CA LYS A 268 -31.89 25.41 8.42
C LYS A 268 -31.01 25.83 7.23
N ARG A 269 -30.44 24.87 6.52
CA ARG A 269 -29.59 25.10 5.35
C ARG A 269 -30.36 25.76 4.22
N ASN A 270 -31.55 25.24 3.89
CA ASN A 270 -32.41 25.83 2.87
C ASN A 270 -32.81 27.27 3.21
N ALA A 271 -33.19 27.52 4.48
CA ALA A 271 -33.47 28.88 4.93
C ALA A 271 -32.24 29.81 4.78
N THR A 272 -31.04 29.30 5.06
CA THR A 272 -29.79 30.06 4.95
C THR A 272 -29.41 30.35 3.50
N ILE A 273 -29.58 29.39 2.59
CA ILE A 273 -29.37 29.59 1.14
C ILE A 273 -30.32 30.68 0.63
N ASN A 274 -31.61 30.59 0.99
CA ASN A 274 -32.61 31.56 0.55
C ASN A 274 -32.31 32.98 1.07
N ALA A 275 -31.90 33.10 2.34
CA ALA A 275 -31.52 34.38 2.91
C ALA A 275 -30.22 34.96 2.30
N SER A 276 -29.36 34.10 1.77
CA SER A 276 -28.08 34.49 1.16
C SER A 276 -28.17 34.72 -0.36
N ASP A 277 -29.37 34.68 -0.98
CA ASP A 277 -29.55 34.83 -2.44
C ASP A 277 -28.88 36.10 -2.98
N ALA A 278 -29.10 37.23 -2.33
CA ALA A 278 -28.57 38.53 -2.76
C ALA A 278 -27.03 38.56 -2.69
N GLU A 279 -26.45 38.04 -1.61
CA GLU A 279 -25.00 38.01 -1.40
C GLU A 279 -24.31 37.04 -2.37
N LEU A 280 -24.84 35.82 -2.53
CA LEU A 280 -24.35 34.83 -3.49
C LEU A 280 -24.45 35.35 -4.93
N SER A 281 -25.59 35.97 -5.28
CA SER A 281 -25.79 36.58 -6.60
C SER A 281 -24.79 37.71 -6.85
N ALA A 282 -24.50 38.53 -5.83
CA ALA A 282 -23.52 39.61 -5.93
C ALA A 282 -22.09 39.07 -6.12
N LEU A 283 -21.71 37.99 -5.42
CA LEU A 283 -20.41 37.33 -5.61
C LEU A 283 -20.25 36.79 -7.04
N VAL A 284 -21.29 36.12 -7.56
CA VAL A 284 -21.28 35.64 -8.96
C VAL A 284 -21.19 36.81 -9.95
N ALA A 285 -21.91 37.90 -9.70
CA ALA A 285 -21.88 39.09 -10.56
C ALA A 285 -20.53 39.82 -10.51
N ALA A 286 -19.83 39.78 -9.38
CA ALA A 286 -18.53 40.41 -9.18
C ALA A 286 -17.34 39.54 -9.63
N ALA A 287 -17.57 38.28 -10.02
CA ALA A 287 -16.55 37.35 -10.48
C ALA A 287 -15.79 37.92 -11.69
N LYS A 288 -14.45 37.91 -11.62
CA LYS A 288 -13.58 38.40 -12.70
C LYS A 288 -12.97 37.29 -13.53
N THR A 289 -12.88 36.09 -12.95
CA THR A 289 -12.37 34.89 -13.61
C THR A 289 -13.43 33.79 -13.62
N THR A 290 -13.27 32.82 -14.54
CA THR A 290 -14.14 31.63 -14.58
C THR A 290 -14.06 30.83 -13.29
N LYS A 291 -12.87 30.80 -12.67
CA LYS A 291 -12.65 30.20 -11.35
C LYS A 291 -13.47 30.91 -10.27
N ASP A 292 -13.41 32.24 -10.17
CA ASP A 292 -14.18 32.98 -9.15
C ASP A 292 -15.68 32.70 -9.26
N ALA A 293 -16.21 32.62 -10.48
CA ALA A 293 -17.62 32.35 -10.71
C ALA A 293 -18.03 30.93 -10.24
N ARG A 294 -17.17 29.92 -10.49
CA ARG A 294 -17.41 28.53 -10.05
C ARG A 294 -17.25 28.37 -8.54
N ASN A 295 -16.24 29.03 -7.96
CA ASN A 295 -15.95 28.96 -6.54
C ASN A 295 -17.16 29.32 -5.67
N VAL A 296 -18.03 30.24 -6.10
CA VAL A 296 -19.27 30.53 -5.34
C VAL A 296 -20.15 29.29 -5.18
N VAL A 297 -20.25 28.45 -6.20
CA VAL A 297 -20.99 27.19 -6.12
C VAL A 297 -20.20 26.15 -5.32
N ASP A 298 -18.91 25.99 -5.64
CA ASP A 298 -18.08 24.94 -5.06
C ASP A 298 -17.81 25.15 -3.56
N GLU A 299 -17.76 26.41 -3.09
CA GLU A 299 -17.52 26.74 -1.68
C GLU A 299 -18.83 26.68 -0.86
N TYR A 300 -19.94 27.21 -1.40
CA TYR A 300 -21.16 27.42 -0.60
C TYR A 300 -22.30 26.42 -0.90
N LEU A 301 -22.35 25.82 -2.09
CA LEU A 301 -23.51 25.08 -2.62
C LEU A 301 -23.15 23.68 -3.17
N TRP A 302 -22.20 23.00 -2.53
CA TRP A 302 -21.65 21.71 -2.99
C TRP A 302 -22.33 20.48 -2.39
N LEU A 303 -23.26 20.62 -1.43
CA LEU A 303 -23.94 19.46 -0.88
C LEU A 303 -25.01 18.95 -1.87
N TYR A 304 -25.21 17.64 -1.91
CA TYR A 304 -26.10 17.02 -2.91
C TYR A 304 -27.55 17.54 -2.87
N GLN A 305 -28.14 17.81 -1.69
CA GLN A 305 -29.51 18.34 -1.64
C GLN A 305 -29.60 19.83 -1.96
N ASP A 306 -28.49 20.56 -2.09
CA ASP A 306 -28.54 21.96 -2.53
C ASP A 306 -29.15 22.05 -3.93
N GLU A 307 -29.03 20.99 -4.75
CA GLU A 307 -29.64 20.91 -6.07
C GLU A 307 -31.17 20.94 -6.03
N GLN A 308 -31.79 20.63 -4.90
CA GLN A 308 -33.25 20.68 -4.74
C GLN A 308 -33.74 22.09 -4.39
N ASN A 309 -32.84 23.00 -3.99
CA ASN A 309 -33.19 24.35 -3.62
C ASN A 309 -33.27 25.28 -4.86
N PRO A 310 -34.41 25.95 -5.12
CA PRO A 310 -34.57 26.81 -6.30
C PRO A 310 -33.59 27.99 -6.36
N VAL A 311 -33.21 28.56 -5.21
CA VAL A 311 -32.22 29.64 -5.14
C VAL A 311 -30.84 29.10 -5.49
N ALA A 312 -30.45 27.95 -4.94
CA ALA A 312 -29.17 27.33 -5.31
C ALA A 312 -29.09 27.00 -6.81
N GLN A 313 -30.16 26.47 -7.41
CA GLN A 313 -30.24 26.24 -8.85
C GLN A 313 -30.08 27.54 -9.66
N LYS A 314 -30.75 28.61 -9.24
CA LYS A 314 -30.60 29.95 -9.83
C LYS A 314 -29.15 30.45 -9.75
N ILE A 315 -28.50 30.31 -8.59
CA ILE A 315 -27.09 30.70 -8.42
C ILE A 315 -26.18 29.86 -9.32
N LYS A 316 -26.35 28.54 -9.37
CA LYS A 316 -25.59 27.64 -10.28
C LYS A 316 -25.73 28.06 -11.75
N LYS A 317 -26.95 28.38 -12.18
CA LYS A 317 -27.21 28.90 -13.54
C LYS A 317 -26.53 30.25 -13.79
N ASN A 318 -26.60 31.17 -12.82
CA ASN A 318 -25.96 32.48 -12.92
C ASN A 318 -24.44 32.36 -12.97
N ALA A 319 -23.84 31.45 -12.19
CA ALA A 319 -22.41 31.17 -12.20
C ALA A 319 -21.97 30.65 -13.57
N SER A 320 -22.71 29.68 -14.14
CA SER A 320 -22.46 29.20 -15.50
C SER A 320 -22.54 30.32 -16.54
N ALA A 321 -23.58 31.16 -16.48
CA ALA A 321 -23.71 32.31 -17.38
C ALA A 321 -22.59 33.37 -17.18
N ALA A 322 -22.08 33.53 -15.96
CA ALA A 322 -20.93 34.39 -15.69
C ALA A 322 -19.65 33.83 -16.30
N VAL A 323 -19.41 32.52 -16.20
CA VAL A 323 -18.32 31.82 -16.90
C VAL A 323 -18.40 32.09 -18.40
N ASP A 324 -19.58 31.91 -19.00
CA ASP A 324 -19.79 32.19 -20.43
C ASP A 324 -19.43 33.63 -20.80
N ARG A 325 -19.93 34.63 -20.05
CA ARG A 325 -19.62 36.04 -20.31
C ARG A 325 -18.12 36.35 -20.21
N ILE A 326 -17.45 35.82 -19.19
CA ILE A 326 -16.01 36.00 -18.98
C ILE A 326 -15.24 35.37 -20.15
N LEU A 327 -15.58 34.15 -20.54
CA LEU A 327 -14.96 33.46 -21.67
C LEU A 327 -15.23 34.16 -23.00
N ILE A 328 -16.44 34.64 -23.26
CA ILE A 328 -16.74 35.40 -24.49
C ILE A 328 -15.80 36.60 -24.59
N SER A 329 -15.69 37.40 -23.53
CA SER A 329 -14.84 38.59 -23.51
C SER A 329 -13.36 38.25 -23.69
N SER A 330 -12.85 37.27 -22.94
CA SER A 330 -11.42 36.91 -22.97
C SER A 330 -11.04 36.24 -24.28
N THR A 331 -11.86 35.31 -24.77
CA THR A 331 -11.59 34.60 -26.04
C THR A 331 -11.69 35.52 -27.24
N GLN A 332 -12.60 36.50 -27.24
CA GLN A 332 -12.67 37.50 -28.29
C GLN A 332 -11.45 38.43 -28.30
N ALA A 333 -10.97 38.85 -27.12
CA ALA A 333 -9.75 39.65 -27.00
C ALA A 333 -8.53 38.87 -27.52
N ASP A 334 -8.40 37.60 -27.15
CA ASP A 334 -7.30 36.76 -27.62
C ASP A 334 -7.39 36.43 -29.11
N LYS A 335 -8.60 36.21 -29.64
CA LYS A 335 -8.81 36.08 -31.08
C LYS A 335 -8.30 37.32 -31.83
N GLN A 336 -8.62 38.53 -31.36
CA GLN A 336 -8.11 39.77 -31.96
C GLN A 336 -6.58 39.90 -31.86
N LYS A 337 -5.97 39.44 -30.76
CA LYS A 337 -4.50 39.40 -30.64
C LYS A 337 -3.90 38.48 -31.70
N LEU A 338 -4.46 37.27 -31.87
CA LEU A 338 -4.02 36.30 -32.88
C LEU A 338 -4.16 36.87 -34.31
N ASP A 339 -5.28 37.52 -34.61
CA ASP A 339 -5.54 38.12 -35.93
C ASP A 339 -4.52 39.23 -36.28
N ARG A 340 -4.05 39.96 -35.26
CA ARG A 340 -3.05 41.04 -35.42
C ARG A 340 -1.60 40.56 -35.47
N MET A 341 -1.33 39.28 -35.19
CA MET A 341 0.04 38.77 -35.23
C MET A 341 0.60 38.84 -36.67
N PRO A 342 1.81 39.37 -36.88
CA PRO A 342 2.38 39.49 -38.22
C PRO A 342 2.77 38.13 -38.82
N GLY A 343 2.75 38.01 -40.14
CA GLY A 343 3.19 36.80 -40.86
C GLY A 343 4.71 36.72 -41.03
N ASN A 344 5.47 36.93 -39.95
CA ASN A 344 6.94 36.93 -39.95
C ASN A 344 7.47 36.27 -38.66
N LEU A 345 8.79 36.29 -38.47
CA LEU A 345 9.45 35.68 -37.30
C LEU A 345 8.94 36.24 -35.96
N ASP A 346 8.59 37.53 -35.89
CA ASP A 346 8.05 38.14 -34.66
C ASP A 346 6.68 37.57 -34.32
N GLY A 347 5.80 37.40 -35.32
CA GLY A 347 4.51 36.76 -35.11
C GLY A 347 4.63 35.26 -34.82
N LEU A 348 5.65 34.61 -35.38
CA LEU A 348 5.96 33.20 -35.09
C LEU A 348 6.43 33.02 -33.63
N HIS A 349 7.25 33.92 -33.12
CA HIS A 349 7.62 33.95 -31.71
C HIS A 349 6.42 34.30 -30.80
N ALA A 350 5.66 35.35 -31.14
CA ALA A 350 4.50 35.80 -30.37
C ALA A 350 3.39 34.74 -30.28
N SER A 351 3.14 33.99 -31.37
CA SER A 351 2.16 32.91 -31.36
C SER A 351 2.60 31.71 -30.51
N ALA A 352 3.90 31.39 -30.46
CA ALA A 352 4.41 30.35 -29.57
C ALA A 352 4.23 30.75 -28.09
N PHE A 353 4.57 32.00 -27.73
CA PHE A 353 4.35 32.54 -26.39
C PHE A 353 2.86 32.56 -26.02
N TRP A 354 1.99 32.98 -26.95
CA TRP A 354 0.54 32.98 -26.73
C TRP A 354 0.03 31.58 -26.37
N HIS A 355 0.52 30.53 -27.01
CA HIS A 355 0.09 29.15 -26.71
C HIS A 355 0.42 28.73 -25.27
N GLU A 356 1.58 29.12 -24.75
CA GLU A 356 1.95 28.88 -23.35
C GLU A 356 0.99 29.59 -22.39
N THR A 357 0.67 30.86 -22.69
CA THR A 357 -0.31 31.62 -21.88
C THR A 357 -1.72 31.08 -22.00
N PHE A 358 -2.11 30.54 -23.16
CA PHE A 358 -3.41 29.93 -23.39
C PHE A 358 -3.64 28.71 -22.48
N GLN A 359 -2.65 27.83 -22.35
CA GLN A 359 -2.76 26.66 -21.45
C GLN A 359 -2.91 27.09 -19.99
N ALA A 360 -2.16 28.10 -19.55
CA ALA A 360 -2.26 28.63 -18.20
C ALA A 360 -3.61 29.30 -17.93
N GLN A 361 -4.17 30.02 -18.91
CA GLN A 361 -5.40 30.80 -18.76
C GLN A 361 -6.67 29.96 -18.94
N TYR A 362 -6.68 29.02 -19.89
CA TYR A 362 -7.87 28.27 -20.29
C TYR A 362 -7.78 26.77 -20.00
N GLY A 363 -6.72 26.28 -19.34
CA GLY A 363 -6.51 24.85 -19.10
C GLY A 363 -7.68 24.16 -18.40
N SER A 364 -8.30 24.80 -17.41
CA SER A 364 -9.51 24.29 -16.73
C SER A 364 -10.78 24.37 -17.58
N ASP A 365 -10.76 25.16 -18.66
CA ASP A 365 -11.89 25.46 -19.53
C ASP A 365 -11.71 24.88 -20.94
N ARG A 366 -10.72 24.01 -21.14
CA ARG A 366 -10.32 23.52 -22.46
C ARG A 366 -11.46 22.84 -23.22
N GLU A 367 -12.33 22.16 -22.50
CA GLU A 367 -13.47 21.46 -23.10
C GLU A 367 -14.63 22.40 -23.48
N HIS A 368 -14.58 23.67 -23.05
CA HIS A 368 -15.62 24.65 -23.33
C HIS A 368 -15.68 24.99 -24.84
N PRO A 369 -16.88 25.04 -25.47
CA PRO A 369 -17.01 25.28 -26.91
C PRO A 369 -16.29 26.54 -27.42
N LEU A 370 -16.31 27.64 -26.65
CA LEU A 370 -15.62 28.88 -26.99
C LEU A 370 -14.10 28.74 -26.98
N VAL A 371 -13.57 28.01 -25.99
CA VAL A 371 -12.12 27.77 -25.85
C VAL A 371 -11.64 26.84 -26.97
N LYS A 372 -12.41 25.79 -27.30
CA LYS A 372 -12.12 24.93 -28.46
C LYS A 372 -12.13 25.70 -29.78
N ALA A 373 -13.09 26.61 -29.97
CA ALA A 373 -13.15 27.45 -31.15
C ALA A 373 -11.93 28.38 -31.25
N LEU A 374 -11.49 28.94 -30.13
CA LEU A 374 -10.27 29.76 -30.06
C LEU A 374 -9.01 28.94 -30.33
N GLU A 375 -8.89 27.73 -29.76
CA GLU A 375 -7.76 26.82 -30.01
C GLU A 375 -7.68 26.44 -31.49
N LYS A 376 -8.82 26.16 -32.12
CA LYS A 376 -8.90 25.92 -33.57
C LYS A 376 -8.44 27.13 -34.37
N HIS A 377 -8.93 28.33 -34.04
CA HIS A 377 -8.52 29.58 -34.69
C HIS A 377 -7.01 29.84 -34.54
N PHE A 378 -6.45 29.54 -33.37
CA PHE A 378 -5.01 29.59 -33.14
C PHE A 378 -4.25 28.65 -34.06
N ILE A 379 -4.67 27.39 -34.20
CA ILE A 379 -4.00 26.41 -35.10
C ILE A 379 -4.03 26.92 -36.54
N GLU A 380 -5.17 27.41 -37.02
CA GLU A 380 -5.30 27.99 -38.36
C GLU A 380 -4.37 29.20 -38.55
N ARG A 381 -4.36 30.13 -37.60
CA ARG A 381 -3.50 31.32 -37.65
C ARG A 381 -2.01 30.96 -37.58
N ARG A 382 -1.65 30.03 -36.71
CA ARG A 382 -0.29 29.52 -36.52
C ARG A 382 0.25 28.92 -37.81
N ASN A 383 -0.54 28.07 -38.48
CA ASN A 383 -0.16 27.50 -39.77
C ASN A 383 0.08 28.58 -40.84
N ALA A 384 -0.77 29.61 -40.89
CA ALA A 384 -0.57 30.74 -41.80
C ALA A 384 0.73 31.52 -41.52
N ILE A 385 1.05 31.76 -40.24
CA ILE A 385 2.29 32.44 -39.84
C ILE A 385 3.53 31.60 -40.16
N VAL A 386 3.48 30.28 -39.90
CA VAL A 386 4.55 29.33 -40.25
C VAL A 386 4.78 29.33 -41.77
N ALA A 387 3.71 29.28 -42.56
CA ALA A 387 3.79 29.35 -44.02
C ALA A 387 4.46 30.64 -44.51
N ALA A 388 4.01 31.79 -43.99
CA ALA A 388 4.56 33.10 -44.35
C ALA A 388 6.02 33.29 -43.90
N SER A 389 6.40 32.69 -42.77
CA SER A 389 7.74 32.81 -42.19
C SER A 389 8.74 31.77 -42.70
N LYS A 390 8.30 30.79 -43.52
CA LYS A 390 9.11 29.65 -43.95
C LYS A 390 10.45 30.05 -44.57
N SER A 391 10.47 31.09 -45.41
CA SER A 391 11.70 31.56 -46.06
C SER A 391 12.68 32.17 -45.06
N ALA A 392 12.19 32.94 -44.09
CA ALA A 392 13.00 33.54 -43.04
C ALA A 392 13.58 32.47 -42.10
N VAL A 393 12.77 31.49 -41.67
CA VAL A 393 13.23 30.37 -40.84
C VAL A 393 14.24 29.51 -41.60
N THR A 394 13.99 29.20 -42.88
CA THR A 394 14.96 28.50 -43.75
C THR A 394 16.29 29.25 -43.83
N LYS A 395 16.25 30.58 -43.93
CA LYS A 395 17.44 31.42 -43.96
C LYS A 395 18.21 31.35 -42.63
N GLU A 396 17.52 31.42 -41.50
CA GLU A 396 18.18 31.28 -40.18
C GLU A 396 18.80 29.88 -40.01
N ILE A 397 18.07 28.82 -40.34
CA ILE A 397 18.60 27.45 -40.27
C ILE A 397 19.81 27.28 -41.21
N SER A 398 19.73 27.75 -42.45
CA SER A 398 20.83 27.60 -43.42
C SER A 398 22.08 28.41 -43.06
N THR A 399 21.94 29.46 -42.23
CA THR A 399 23.04 30.31 -41.75
C THR A 399 23.54 29.93 -40.36
N ALA A 400 22.83 29.06 -39.63
CA ALA A 400 23.24 28.51 -38.34
C ALA A 400 24.66 27.93 -38.39
N GLN A 401 25.50 28.31 -37.43
CA GLN A 401 26.91 27.93 -37.37
C GLN A 401 27.12 26.69 -36.50
N SER A 402 26.16 26.35 -35.65
CA SER A 402 26.23 25.20 -34.75
C SER A 402 24.91 24.41 -34.71
N SER A 403 24.94 23.19 -34.18
CA SER A 403 23.73 22.44 -33.87
C SER A 403 22.89 23.12 -32.78
N TYR A 404 23.55 23.84 -31.86
CA TYR A 404 22.90 24.61 -30.82
C TYR A 404 22.05 25.76 -31.41
N ASP A 405 22.55 26.46 -32.42
CA ASP A 405 21.81 27.54 -33.10
C ASP A 405 20.53 26.99 -33.74
N ILE A 406 20.61 25.80 -34.35
CA ILE A 406 19.44 25.13 -34.94
C ILE A 406 18.43 24.77 -33.83
N ASP A 407 18.89 24.17 -32.73
CA ASP A 407 18.02 23.85 -31.59
C ASP A 407 17.40 25.11 -30.96
N GLU A 408 18.11 26.23 -30.94
CA GLU A 408 17.61 27.53 -30.47
C GLU A 408 16.54 28.09 -31.40
N ILE A 409 16.74 28.02 -32.72
CA ILE A 409 15.73 28.39 -33.74
C ILE A 409 14.46 27.55 -33.55
N TRP A 410 14.58 26.23 -33.38
CA TRP A 410 13.43 25.35 -33.11
C TRP A 410 12.73 25.71 -31.80
N ARG A 411 13.49 25.94 -30.72
CA ARG A 411 12.92 26.34 -29.42
C ARG A 411 12.25 27.70 -29.45
N LYS A 412 12.81 28.65 -30.20
CA LYS A 412 12.31 30.03 -30.28
C LYS A 412 11.07 30.13 -31.16
N TYR A 413 11.05 29.40 -32.27
CA TYR A 413 10.06 29.61 -33.32
C TYR A 413 9.15 28.42 -33.60
N LEU A 414 9.50 27.19 -33.24
CA LEU A 414 8.78 25.96 -33.63
C LEU A 414 8.50 25.02 -32.43
N LYS A 415 8.18 25.61 -31.28
CA LYS A 415 8.00 24.91 -29.99
C LYS A 415 6.56 24.40 -29.77
N SER A 416 5.58 24.83 -30.57
CA SER A 416 4.18 24.48 -30.33
C SER A 416 3.95 22.99 -30.60
N PRO A 417 3.15 22.26 -29.81
CA PRO A 417 2.78 20.88 -30.11
C PRO A 417 2.13 20.73 -31.50
N TYR A 418 1.40 21.77 -31.93
CA TYR A 418 0.70 21.83 -33.21
C TYR A 418 1.61 22.05 -34.43
N ASP A 419 2.86 22.42 -34.19
CA ASP A 419 3.86 22.56 -35.25
C ASP A 419 4.14 21.17 -35.87
N GLN A 420 4.11 20.09 -35.08
CA GLN A 420 4.46 18.75 -35.56
C GLN A 420 3.52 18.19 -36.65
N THR A 421 2.29 18.70 -36.74
CA THR A 421 1.29 18.24 -37.71
C THR A 421 1.31 19.02 -39.03
N SER A 422 2.14 20.07 -39.15
CA SER A 422 2.20 20.89 -40.35
C SER A 422 3.17 20.31 -41.38
N LEU A 423 2.70 20.12 -42.63
CA LEU A 423 3.55 19.69 -43.76
C LEU A 423 4.74 20.63 -43.98
N ILE A 424 4.57 21.93 -43.71
CA ILE A 424 5.63 22.94 -43.83
C ILE A 424 6.80 22.65 -42.87
N ILE A 425 6.51 22.02 -41.74
CA ILE A 425 7.51 21.70 -40.72
C ILE A 425 8.31 20.46 -41.08
N SER A 426 7.73 19.51 -41.83
CA SER A 426 8.50 18.41 -42.42
C SER A 426 9.62 18.94 -43.32
N ASP A 427 9.33 19.95 -44.16
CA ASP A 427 10.36 20.58 -45.00
C ASP A 427 11.44 21.27 -44.17
N LEU A 428 11.06 21.98 -43.10
CA LEU A 428 12.02 22.64 -42.20
C LEU A 428 12.87 21.63 -41.41
N LYS A 429 12.32 20.45 -41.07
CA LYS A 429 13.08 19.35 -40.46
C LYS A 429 14.12 18.82 -41.42
N GLU A 430 13.76 18.57 -42.68
CA GLU A 430 14.70 18.09 -43.70
C GLU A 430 15.83 19.10 -43.93
N ILE A 431 15.51 20.38 -44.03
CA ILE A 431 16.51 21.47 -44.13
C ILE A 431 17.43 21.48 -42.90
N SER A 432 16.87 21.29 -41.70
CA SER A 432 17.65 21.23 -40.46
C SER A 432 18.60 20.03 -40.44
N ILE A 433 18.13 18.84 -40.85
CA ILE A 433 18.94 17.62 -40.95
C ILE A 433 20.09 17.84 -41.94
N ASN A 434 19.78 18.31 -43.15
CA ASN A 434 20.78 18.60 -44.18
C ASN A 434 21.82 19.63 -43.70
N ARG A 435 21.41 20.64 -42.91
CA ARG A 435 22.36 21.60 -42.33
C ARG A 435 23.21 20.96 -41.24
N LEU A 436 22.62 20.19 -40.34
CA LEU A 436 23.34 19.48 -39.28
C LEU A 436 24.38 18.53 -39.87
N GLU A 437 24.06 17.79 -40.93
CA GLU A 437 25.01 16.95 -41.64
C GLU A 437 26.18 17.75 -42.23
N ARG A 438 25.91 18.91 -42.82
CA ARG A 438 26.97 19.81 -43.30
C ARG A 438 27.83 20.39 -42.18
N LEU A 439 27.24 20.74 -41.04
CA LEU A 439 27.97 21.22 -39.87
C LEU A 439 28.84 20.10 -39.27
N LYS A 440 28.34 18.86 -39.24
CA LYS A 440 29.12 17.67 -38.86
C LYS A 440 30.27 17.40 -39.84
N LEU A 441 30.02 17.46 -41.14
CA LEU A 441 31.08 17.32 -42.15
C LEU A 441 32.13 18.42 -42.00
N LYS A 442 31.74 19.67 -41.72
CA LYS A 442 32.69 20.75 -41.43
C LYS A 442 33.49 20.51 -40.16
N SER A 443 32.87 20.02 -39.08
CA SER A 443 33.59 19.72 -37.84
C SER A 443 34.52 18.51 -37.98
N ILE A 444 34.14 17.51 -38.79
CA ILE A 444 35.00 16.37 -39.14
C ILE A 444 36.15 16.82 -40.05
N LEU A 445 35.91 17.68 -41.04
CA LEU A 445 36.98 18.22 -41.91
C LEU A 445 37.92 19.15 -41.14
N ALA A 446 37.40 19.98 -40.23
CA ALA A 446 38.20 20.79 -39.32
C ALA A 446 38.94 19.91 -38.30
N GLY A 447 38.31 18.85 -37.81
CA GLY A 447 38.90 17.84 -36.92
C GLY A 447 39.97 17.00 -37.59
N GLY A 448 39.81 16.66 -38.87
CA GLY A 448 40.81 15.96 -39.69
C GLY A 448 41.99 16.84 -40.12
N LEU A 449 41.76 18.15 -40.27
CA LEU A 449 42.85 19.14 -40.36
C LEU A 449 43.59 19.27 -39.02
N ILE A 450 42.86 19.20 -37.91
CA ILE A 450 43.44 19.19 -36.56
C ILE A 450 44.12 17.85 -36.24
N GLU A 451 43.69 16.69 -36.75
CA GLU A 451 44.41 15.41 -36.59
C GLU A 451 45.73 15.38 -37.37
N ASN A 452 45.82 16.10 -38.49
CA ASN A 452 47.11 16.34 -39.15
C ASN A 452 48.04 17.26 -38.35
N GLU A 453 47.51 18.15 -37.48
CA GLU A 453 48.31 19.01 -36.58
C GLU A 453 48.49 18.43 -35.15
N LYS A 454 47.60 17.57 -34.67
CA LYS A 454 47.61 16.95 -33.32
C LYS A 454 48.45 15.68 -33.21
N SER A 455 49.19 15.31 -34.27
CA SER A 455 50.39 14.47 -34.09
C SER A 455 51.48 15.16 -33.26
N LYS A 456 51.28 16.42 -32.83
CA LYS A 456 52.12 17.12 -31.84
C LYS A 456 51.28 17.78 -30.74
N ASN A 457 51.16 17.05 -29.64
CA ASN A 457 50.98 17.55 -28.26
C ASN A 457 49.70 18.33 -27.93
N GLY A 458 48.70 17.62 -27.38
CA GLY A 458 47.66 18.22 -26.54
C GLY A 458 46.55 17.25 -26.18
N GLU A 459 46.42 16.91 -24.89
CA GLU A 459 45.32 16.10 -24.36
C GLU A 459 43.96 16.80 -24.60
N PRO A 460 42.90 16.06 -24.97
CA PRO A 460 41.57 16.62 -25.16
C PRO A 460 40.97 17.09 -23.83
N THR A 461 40.37 18.28 -23.84
CA THR A 461 39.61 18.80 -22.69
C THR A 461 38.28 18.06 -22.52
N GLU A 462 37.81 17.94 -21.28
CA GLU A 462 36.62 17.18 -20.87
C GLU A 462 35.33 17.57 -21.62
N GLU A 463 35.17 18.86 -21.94
CA GLU A 463 34.07 19.40 -22.75
C GLU A 463 34.08 18.86 -24.19
N ASN A 464 35.26 18.74 -24.80
CA ASN A 464 35.40 18.23 -26.17
C ASN A 464 35.09 16.72 -26.25
N MET A 465 35.33 15.97 -25.17
CA MET A 465 35.00 14.54 -25.09
C MET A 465 33.48 14.31 -24.92
N TYR A 466 32.80 15.20 -24.19
CA TYR A 466 31.34 15.14 -24.01
C TYR A 466 30.58 15.40 -25.32
N PHE A 467 31.01 16.39 -26.11
CA PHE A 467 30.40 16.69 -27.42
C PHE A 467 30.65 15.59 -28.47
N ALA A 468 31.79 14.90 -28.41
CA ALA A 468 32.06 13.74 -29.25
C ALA A 468 31.08 12.59 -28.92
N ALA A 469 30.86 12.28 -27.64
CA ALA A 469 29.97 11.17 -27.25
C ALA A 469 28.50 11.41 -27.58
N GLU A 470 27.97 12.62 -27.42
CA GLU A 470 26.58 12.93 -27.81
C GLU A 470 26.39 12.84 -29.35
N GLY A 471 27.44 13.18 -30.11
CA GLY A 471 27.51 12.99 -31.55
C GLY A 471 27.53 11.50 -31.96
N TYR A 472 28.36 10.69 -31.29
CA TYR A 472 28.53 9.26 -31.59
C TYR A 472 27.29 8.41 -31.23
N ILE A 473 26.63 8.70 -30.10
CA ILE A 473 25.42 7.99 -29.63
C ILE A 473 24.24 8.18 -30.60
N ARG A 474 24.13 9.35 -31.27
CA ARG A 474 23.07 9.61 -32.26
C ARG A 474 23.34 9.02 -33.64
N THR A 475 24.56 8.59 -33.96
CA THR A 475 24.95 8.13 -35.31
C THR A 475 24.97 6.62 -35.50
N GLY A 476 24.70 5.81 -34.47
CA GLY A 476 24.54 4.36 -34.62
C GLY A 476 25.78 3.58 -35.07
N LEU A 477 26.98 4.16 -34.96
CA LEU A 477 28.25 3.45 -35.15
C LEU A 477 28.69 2.84 -33.81
N SER A 478 29.13 1.58 -33.84
CA SER A 478 29.58 0.80 -32.68
C SER A 478 30.82 1.44 -32.03
N GLY A 479 30.59 2.34 -31.08
CA GLY A 479 31.63 3.14 -30.41
C GLY A 479 31.84 2.74 -28.96
N MET A 480 32.13 1.47 -28.67
CA MET A 480 32.51 1.07 -27.30
C MET A 480 33.90 1.62 -26.88
N GLU A 481 34.83 1.78 -27.83
CA GLU A 481 36.16 2.37 -27.54
C GLU A 481 36.07 3.86 -27.14
N ALA A 482 35.17 4.64 -27.75
CA ALA A 482 35.05 6.08 -27.49
C ALA A 482 34.35 6.38 -26.15
N VAL A 483 33.35 5.56 -25.78
CA VAL A 483 32.63 5.68 -24.50
C VAL A 483 33.54 5.38 -23.31
N LYS A 484 34.53 4.48 -23.48
CA LYS A 484 35.53 4.15 -22.44
C LYS A 484 36.51 5.29 -22.13
N GLN A 485 36.60 6.32 -22.97
CA GLN A 485 37.49 7.47 -22.74
C GLN A 485 36.82 8.61 -21.94
N ILE A 486 35.52 8.52 -21.64
CA ILE A 486 34.85 9.45 -20.73
C ILE A 486 34.87 8.82 -19.33
N PRO A 487 35.55 9.41 -18.32
CA PRO A 487 35.82 8.75 -17.04
C PRO A 487 34.57 8.14 -16.38
N ILE A 488 33.47 8.90 -16.35
CA ILE A 488 32.19 8.48 -15.77
C ILE A 488 31.54 7.34 -16.56
N LEU A 489 31.54 7.40 -17.89
CA LEU A 489 30.89 6.37 -18.73
C LEU A 489 31.76 5.11 -18.88
N GLY A 490 33.09 5.27 -18.80
CA GLY A 490 34.06 4.17 -18.81
C GLY A 490 33.96 3.32 -17.55
N GLU A 491 33.81 3.93 -16.37
CA GLU A 491 33.53 3.19 -15.13
C GLU A 491 32.18 2.47 -15.18
N PHE A 492 31.13 3.11 -15.71
CA PHE A 492 29.82 2.48 -15.86
C PHE A 492 29.82 1.30 -16.85
N ALA A 493 30.49 1.42 -17.98
CA ALA A 493 30.65 0.32 -18.93
C ALA A 493 31.39 -0.87 -18.29
N ASN A 494 32.43 -0.59 -17.51
CA ASN A 494 33.20 -1.62 -16.80
C ASN A 494 32.39 -2.28 -15.67
N ILE A 495 31.63 -1.51 -14.89
CA ILE A 495 30.75 -2.02 -13.83
C ILE A 495 29.61 -2.85 -14.44
N SER A 496 29.01 -2.37 -15.53
CA SER A 496 27.95 -3.11 -16.23
C SER A 496 28.45 -4.41 -16.85
N GLU A 497 29.64 -4.43 -17.47
CA GLU A 497 30.27 -5.66 -17.98
C GLU A 497 30.59 -6.68 -16.86
N ARG A 498 30.96 -6.20 -15.66
CA ARG A 498 31.19 -7.04 -14.48
C ARG A 498 29.89 -7.61 -13.91
N ILE A 499 28.81 -6.82 -13.85
CA ILE A 499 27.51 -7.25 -13.31
C ILE A 499 26.79 -8.21 -14.28
N THR A 500 26.90 -8.02 -15.59
CA THR A 500 26.19 -8.82 -16.60
C THR A 500 26.98 -10.02 -17.12
N GLY A 501 28.22 -10.23 -16.65
CA GLY A 501 29.01 -11.41 -16.98
C GLY A 501 29.47 -11.46 -18.44
N LYS A 502 30.04 -10.36 -18.97
CA LYS A 502 30.58 -10.24 -20.35
C LYS A 502 29.55 -10.30 -21.49
N GLN A 503 28.30 -9.91 -21.25
CA GLN A 503 27.33 -9.73 -22.34
C GLN A 503 27.47 -8.32 -22.95
N SER A 504 27.32 -8.20 -24.28
CA SER A 504 27.39 -6.89 -24.95
C SER A 504 26.22 -6.00 -24.51
N VAL A 505 26.53 -4.93 -23.79
CA VAL A 505 25.54 -3.94 -23.34
C VAL A 505 25.56 -2.76 -24.32
N ASN A 506 24.42 -2.47 -24.93
CA ASN A 506 24.23 -1.27 -25.75
C ASN A 506 23.50 -0.20 -24.92
N ILE A 507 23.92 1.05 -25.06
CA ILE A 507 23.18 2.17 -24.48
C ILE A 507 22.06 2.53 -25.44
N GLY A 508 20.83 2.17 -25.10
CA GLY A 508 19.65 2.44 -25.94
C GLY A 508 19.18 3.90 -25.85
N TYR A 509 19.41 4.56 -24.70
CA TYR A 509 18.94 5.93 -24.48
C TYR A 509 19.67 6.62 -23.33
N PHE A 510 20.03 7.89 -23.49
CA PHE A 510 20.51 8.73 -22.39
C PHE A 510 19.86 10.11 -22.49
N LYS A 511 19.18 10.55 -21.44
CA LYS A 511 18.49 11.85 -21.40
C LYS A 511 18.75 12.56 -20.08
N LYS A 512 19.07 13.85 -20.16
CA LYS A 512 19.07 14.76 -19.01
C LYS A 512 17.64 15.24 -18.74
N ASN A 513 17.11 15.01 -17.55
CA ASN A 513 15.74 15.36 -17.17
C ASN A 513 15.62 16.78 -16.60
N GLY A 514 16.69 17.31 -16.00
CA GLY A 514 16.72 18.68 -15.48
C GLY A 514 17.98 18.96 -14.67
N CYS A 515 18.24 20.24 -14.35
CA CYS A 515 19.19 20.60 -13.30
C CYS A 515 18.60 21.63 -12.35
N GLN A 516 18.95 21.55 -11.07
CA GLN A 516 18.61 22.54 -10.07
C GLN A 516 19.86 23.04 -9.33
N PRO A 517 19.92 24.31 -8.90
CA PRO A 517 21.03 24.80 -8.09
C PRO A 517 21.07 24.07 -6.75
N ALA A 518 22.22 23.49 -6.39
CA ALA A 518 22.37 22.75 -5.13
C ALA A 518 22.64 23.69 -3.93
N ASP A 519 23.21 24.88 -4.17
CA ASP A 519 23.32 25.99 -3.20
C ASP A 519 23.78 27.31 -3.86
N HIS A 520 23.91 28.38 -3.06
CA HIS A 520 24.33 29.73 -3.46
C HIS A 520 25.75 29.81 -4.08
N LYS A 521 26.49 28.70 -4.20
CA LYS A 521 27.79 28.64 -4.87
C LYS A 521 27.69 27.79 -6.13
N LYS A 522 27.32 28.38 -7.27
CA LYS A 522 27.46 27.87 -8.67
C LYS A 522 27.52 26.33 -8.84
N ARG A 523 26.65 25.58 -8.15
CA ARG A 523 26.61 24.11 -8.17
C ARG A 523 25.24 23.69 -8.68
N TYR A 524 25.21 22.72 -9.58
CA TYR A 524 23.98 22.21 -10.18
C TYR A 524 23.86 20.71 -9.93
N LEU A 525 22.68 20.29 -9.48
CA LEU A 525 22.27 18.90 -9.35
C LEU A 525 21.50 18.53 -10.62
N CYS A 526 21.94 17.54 -11.37
CA CYS A 526 21.36 17.22 -12.66
C CYS A 526 20.82 15.79 -12.70
N ASP A 527 19.57 15.65 -13.10
CA ASP A 527 18.91 14.36 -13.24
C ASP A 527 19.16 13.81 -14.64
N TYR A 528 19.47 12.51 -14.73
CA TYR A 528 19.63 11.81 -15.99
C TYR A 528 18.85 10.49 -15.96
N THR A 529 18.36 10.07 -17.12
CA THR A 529 17.79 8.76 -17.42
C THR A 529 18.72 8.04 -18.38
N LEU A 530 19.10 6.81 -18.04
CA LEU A 530 19.86 5.92 -18.90
C LEU A 530 19.02 4.66 -19.15
N LYS A 531 18.93 4.22 -20.41
CA LYS A 531 18.38 2.92 -20.80
C LYS A 531 19.51 2.07 -21.35
N LEU A 532 19.63 0.85 -20.85
CA LEU A 532 20.57 -0.15 -21.32
C LEU A 532 19.81 -1.28 -22.00
N ASP A 533 20.22 -1.62 -23.21
CA ASP A 533 19.73 -2.77 -23.95
C ASP A 533 20.77 -3.89 -23.78
N VAL A 534 20.39 -4.96 -23.08
CA VAL A 534 21.28 -6.09 -22.79
C VAL A 534 20.97 -7.23 -23.77
N LYS A 535 21.96 -7.62 -24.56
CA LYS A 535 21.82 -8.74 -25.49
C LYS A 535 22.22 -10.05 -24.80
N THR A 536 21.24 -10.90 -24.52
CA THR A 536 21.46 -12.25 -23.99
C THR A 536 21.51 -13.29 -25.12
N GLU A 537 22.08 -14.47 -24.89
CA GLU A 537 22.15 -15.56 -25.89
C GLU A 537 20.78 -16.01 -26.42
N GLY A 538 19.68 -15.66 -25.74
CA GLY A 538 18.29 -15.92 -26.17
C GLY A 538 17.60 -14.77 -26.90
N GLY A 539 18.31 -13.71 -27.29
CA GLY A 539 17.75 -12.50 -27.93
C GLY A 539 17.89 -11.23 -27.07
N MET A 540 17.53 -10.07 -27.65
CA MET A 540 17.48 -8.81 -26.90
C MET A 540 16.36 -8.89 -25.86
N LYS A 541 16.69 -8.75 -24.58
CA LYS A 541 15.71 -8.50 -23.52
C LYS A 541 15.87 -7.05 -23.09
N GLU A 542 14.80 -6.27 -23.18
CA GLU A 542 14.77 -4.93 -22.60
C GLU A 542 14.91 -5.04 -21.08
N ALA A 543 16.00 -4.50 -20.54
CA ALA A 543 16.18 -4.31 -19.12
C ALA A 543 16.19 -2.80 -18.86
N SER A 544 15.01 -2.24 -18.59
CA SER A 544 14.88 -0.83 -18.19
C SER A 544 15.41 -0.67 -16.76
N ALA A 545 16.72 -0.47 -16.59
CA ALA A 545 17.28 -0.04 -15.32
C ALA A 545 16.99 1.46 -15.13
N PHE A 546 16.02 1.80 -14.27
CA PHE A 546 15.87 3.17 -13.79
C PHE A 546 17.00 3.47 -12.79
N MET A 547 18.02 4.18 -13.23
CA MET A 547 19.02 4.76 -12.32
C MET A 547 18.69 6.23 -12.06
N GLN A 548 18.62 6.61 -10.79
CA GLN A 548 18.34 7.96 -10.33
C GLN A 548 19.63 8.80 -10.19
N SER A 549 19.61 9.96 -10.87
CA SER A 549 20.32 11.23 -10.64
C SER A 549 21.84 11.27 -10.36
N PHE A 550 22.56 12.19 -11.01
CA PHE A 550 24.02 12.35 -10.87
C PHE A 550 24.43 13.76 -10.40
N PHE A 551 25.60 13.83 -9.76
CA PHE A 551 26.24 15.07 -9.34
C PHE A 551 27.55 15.29 -10.12
N VAL A 552 27.75 16.47 -10.72
CA VAL A 552 29.00 16.83 -11.39
C VAL A 552 29.49 18.16 -10.82
N MET A 553 30.72 18.19 -10.29
CA MET A 553 31.43 19.42 -9.92
C MET A 553 32.46 19.78 -10.98
N PRO A 554 32.73 21.07 -11.24
CA PRO A 554 33.97 21.46 -11.88
C PRO A 554 35.12 21.25 -10.87
N GLY A 555 35.98 20.25 -11.11
CA GLY A 555 37.19 19.97 -10.34
C GLY A 555 37.23 18.58 -9.69
N ASN A 556 37.99 17.66 -10.31
CA ASN A 556 38.65 16.41 -9.87
C ASN A 556 38.13 15.54 -8.70
N THR A 557 36.91 15.71 -8.19
CA THR A 557 36.32 14.76 -7.23
C THR A 557 34.86 14.46 -7.58
N THR A 558 34.67 13.47 -8.44
CA THR A 558 33.39 12.78 -8.61
C THR A 558 33.08 11.96 -7.35
N GLY A 559 31.85 12.07 -6.83
CA GLY A 559 31.36 11.27 -5.71
C GLY A 559 29.99 10.69 -6.04
N TYR A 560 29.73 9.46 -5.62
CA TYR A 560 28.46 8.77 -5.86
C TYR A 560 27.46 9.08 -4.74
N PHE A 561 26.19 9.27 -5.09
CA PHE A 561 25.13 9.51 -4.12
C PHE A 561 23.91 8.64 -4.44
N THR A 562 23.32 8.01 -3.43
CA THR A 562 22.10 7.19 -3.54
C THR A 562 20.98 7.82 -2.72
N HIS A 563 19.74 7.79 -3.23
CA HIS A 563 18.56 8.30 -2.53
C HIS A 563 17.84 7.16 -1.81
N ASN A 564 17.81 7.18 -0.47
CA ASN A 564 17.27 6.08 0.33
C ASN A 564 15.77 6.18 0.65
N GLY A 565 15.03 7.03 -0.09
CA GLY A 565 13.61 7.32 0.15
C GLY A 565 13.33 8.49 1.09
N SER A 566 14.33 9.04 1.78
CA SER A 566 14.16 10.21 2.67
C SER A 566 15.23 11.30 2.51
N LYS A 567 16.44 10.95 2.06
CA LYS A 567 17.54 11.89 1.80
C LYS A 567 18.56 11.32 0.82
N TRP A 568 19.39 12.20 0.27
CA TRP A 568 20.59 11.84 -0.49
C TRP A 568 21.73 11.45 0.46
N VAL A 569 22.37 10.32 0.20
CA VAL A 569 23.51 9.81 0.98
C VAL A 569 24.70 9.66 0.06
N ARG A 570 25.87 10.15 0.48
CA ARG A 570 27.14 9.99 -0.25
C ARG A 570 27.68 8.59 -0.02
N SER A 571 27.98 7.87 -1.08
CA SER A 571 28.63 6.55 -1.03
C SER A 571 30.12 6.74 -1.26
N ASP A 572 30.89 6.66 -0.17
CA ASP A 572 32.33 6.97 -0.17
C ASP A 572 33.23 5.76 -0.50
N THR A 573 32.68 4.56 -0.72
CA THR A 573 33.46 3.35 -1.01
C THR A 573 32.81 2.44 -2.06
N GLU A 574 33.63 1.77 -2.87
CA GLU A 574 33.22 0.82 -3.92
C GLU A 574 32.38 -0.36 -3.37
N ALA A 575 32.70 -0.84 -2.16
CA ALA A 575 31.95 -1.88 -1.46
C ALA A 575 30.53 -1.44 -1.06
N GLN A 576 30.33 -0.16 -0.75
CA GLN A 576 29.01 0.39 -0.42
C GLN A 576 28.14 0.51 -1.68
N ILE A 577 28.75 0.86 -2.83
CA ILE A 577 28.08 0.92 -4.13
C ILE A 577 27.60 -0.48 -4.56
N GLU A 578 28.42 -1.51 -4.41
CA GLU A 578 28.02 -2.90 -4.71
C GLU A 578 26.88 -3.39 -3.82
N THR A 579 26.87 -2.98 -2.55
CA THR A 579 25.82 -3.34 -1.58
C THR A 579 24.51 -2.63 -1.92
N ASP A 580 24.55 -1.33 -2.20
CA ASP A 580 23.38 -0.54 -2.56
C ASP A 580 22.79 -1.01 -3.91
N ALA A 581 23.63 -1.35 -4.89
CA ALA A 581 23.20 -1.90 -6.18
C ALA A 581 22.54 -3.28 -6.02
N ARG A 582 23.06 -4.13 -5.12
CA ARG A 582 22.45 -5.42 -4.80
C ARG A 582 21.07 -5.25 -4.15
N ASN A 583 20.96 -4.34 -3.18
CA ASN A 583 19.69 -4.04 -2.51
C ASN A 583 18.65 -3.47 -3.49
N ALA A 584 19.05 -2.57 -4.39
CA ALA A 584 18.18 -2.03 -5.42
C ALA A 584 17.69 -3.09 -6.41
N ARG A 585 18.57 -4.05 -6.78
CA ARG A 585 18.22 -5.19 -7.62
C ARG A 585 17.21 -6.10 -6.92
N GLU A 586 17.44 -6.46 -5.66
CA GLU A 586 16.52 -7.28 -4.87
C GLU A 586 15.14 -6.61 -4.72
N GLN A 587 15.12 -5.29 -4.52
CA GLN A 587 13.88 -4.52 -4.45
C GLN A 587 13.15 -4.49 -5.80
N SER A 588 13.86 -4.30 -6.92
CA SER A 588 13.28 -4.35 -8.26
C SER A 588 12.73 -5.74 -8.61
N GLU A 589 13.45 -6.81 -8.25
CA GLU A 589 13.01 -8.19 -8.47
C GLU A 589 11.80 -8.55 -7.58
N ARG A 590 11.70 -7.95 -6.40
CA ARG A 590 10.51 -8.05 -5.55
C ARG A 590 9.30 -7.34 -6.17
N PHE A 591 9.46 -6.10 -6.61
CA PHE A 591 8.39 -5.36 -7.30
C PHE A 591 7.92 -6.06 -8.58
N ALA A 592 8.85 -6.61 -9.37
CA ALA A 592 8.49 -7.38 -10.57
C ALA A 592 7.67 -8.63 -10.24
N ARG A 593 7.98 -9.33 -9.13
CA ARG A 593 7.20 -10.48 -8.65
C ARG A 593 5.81 -10.06 -8.16
N GLU A 594 5.72 -9.03 -7.33
CA GLU A 594 4.45 -8.51 -6.82
C GLU A 594 3.54 -7.99 -7.95
N SER A 595 4.11 -7.31 -8.95
CA SER A 595 3.38 -6.84 -10.13
C SER A 595 2.89 -7.99 -11.01
N LYS A 596 3.69 -9.05 -11.16
CA LYS A 596 3.28 -10.25 -11.91
C LYS A 596 2.15 -10.99 -11.18
N GLU A 597 2.26 -11.15 -9.86
CA GLU A 597 1.22 -11.80 -9.04
C GLU A 597 -0.11 -11.03 -9.10
N LEU A 598 -0.07 -9.69 -9.05
CA LEU A 598 -1.26 -8.85 -9.22
C LEU A 598 -1.87 -8.99 -10.63
N HIS A 599 -1.04 -9.06 -11.67
CA HIS A 599 -1.49 -9.28 -13.04
C HIS A 599 -2.15 -10.66 -13.22
N ASP A 600 -1.53 -11.71 -12.68
CA ASP A 600 -2.03 -13.08 -12.74
C ASP A 600 -3.38 -13.19 -11.98
N ARG A 601 -3.49 -12.59 -10.79
CA ARG A 601 -4.76 -12.54 -10.02
C ARG A 601 -5.85 -11.74 -10.72
N GLY A 602 -5.50 -10.61 -11.35
CA GLY A 602 -6.44 -9.82 -12.15
C GLY A 602 -6.95 -10.58 -13.37
N THR A 603 -6.07 -11.36 -14.00
CA THR A 603 -6.40 -12.19 -15.17
C THR A 603 -7.30 -13.38 -14.78
N GLU A 604 -7.02 -14.02 -13.64
CA GLU A 604 -7.85 -15.09 -13.09
C GLU A 604 -9.25 -14.59 -12.69
N ALA A 605 -9.34 -13.45 -11.99
CA ALA A 605 -10.61 -12.81 -11.64
C ALA A 605 -11.44 -12.43 -12.88
N LEU A 606 -10.78 -11.95 -13.95
CA LEU A 606 -11.44 -11.66 -15.22
C LEU A 606 -11.97 -12.93 -15.89
N HIS A 607 -11.19 -14.02 -15.86
CA HIS A 607 -11.64 -15.30 -16.41
C HIS A 607 -12.80 -15.91 -15.63
N ASP A 608 -12.82 -15.79 -14.31
CA ASP A 608 -13.92 -16.26 -13.46
C ASP A 608 -15.20 -15.44 -13.69
N TYR A 609 -15.07 -14.11 -13.83
CA TYR A 609 -16.17 -13.24 -14.24
C TYR A 609 -16.75 -13.63 -15.61
N LEU A 610 -15.89 -13.93 -16.59
CA LEU A 610 -16.29 -14.36 -17.93
C LEU A 610 -16.85 -15.79 -17.98
N ARG A 611 -16.64 -16.62 -16.95
CA ARG A 611 -17.20 -17.98 -16.82
C ARG A 611 -18.46 -18.02 -15.95
N GLY A 612 -18.74 -16.98 -15.17
CA GLY A 612 -19.95 -16.87 -14.35
C GLY A 612 -21.26 -16.88 -15.16
N PRO A 613 -22.39 -17.30 -14.57
CA PRO A 613 -23.69 -17.33 -15.24
C PRO A 613 -24.11 -15.92 -15.72
N PRO A 614 -24.90 -15.81 -16.80
CA PRO A 614 -25.27 -14.52 -17.40
C PRO A 614 -25.91 -13.52 -16.43
N SER A 615 -26.54 -14.01 -15.35
CA SER A 615 -27.15 -13.20 -14.29
C SER A 615 -26.15 -12.40 -13.42
N VAL A 616 -24.84 -12.65 -13.55
CA VAL A 616 -23.77 -11.93 -12.82
C VAL A 616 -23.00 -10.96 -13.74
N ARG A 617 -23.38 -10.88 -15.03
CA ARG A 617 -22.71 -10.02 -16.04
C ARG A 617 -23.44 -8.71 -16.36
N GLN A 618 -24.48 -8.37 -15.60
CA GLN A 618 -25.14 -7.05 -15.58
C GLN A 618 -24.56 -6.24 -14.42
#